data_AF-A0ABD2NYC2-F1
#
_entry.id   AF-A0ABD2NYC2-F1
#
_cell.length_a   1.000
_cell.length_b   1.000
_cell.length_c   1.000
_cell.angle_alpha   90.00
_cell.angle_beta   90.00
_cell.angle_gamma   90.00
#
_symmetry.space_group_name_H-M   'P 1'
#
loop_
_entity.id
_entity.type
_entity.pdbx_description
1 polymer ?
#
loop_
_entity_poly.entity_id
_entity_poly.type
_entity_poly.pdbx_seq_one_letter_code
_entity_poly.pdbx_strand_id
1 'polypeptide(L)'
;MHLAKQMKKWDRKKKKMVGVESKKAGKIRTESGKWIPATYKSDRYTQWKEKSKIDEDNNDYSQEENNNEKFGGPIQKRQPHTHWAKHNEKVRKKQVKSELKSADEILKARKIAARNKHQNMRKKKKGKGRRGNKK
;
A
#
# COMPACT_ATOMS: atom_id res chain seq x y z
N MET A 1 19.84 -30.82 -12.98
CA MET A 1 19.06 -30.20 -11.90
C MET A 1 18.87 -31.19 -10.76
N HIS A 2 19.64 -31.09 -9.67
CA HIS A 2 19.40 -31.94 -8.49
C HIS A 2 18.20 -31.41 -7.72
N LEU A 3 17.05 -32.09 -7.85
CA LEU A 3 15.84 -31.77 -7.11
C LEU A 3 16.10 -32.12 -5.64
N ALA A 4 16.37 -31.11 -4.80
CA ALA A 4 16.60 -31.32 -3.38
C ALA A 4 15.33 -31.93 -2.75
N LYS A 5 15.39 -33.23 -2.45
CA LYS A 5 14.28 -33.98 -1.87
C LYS A 5 13.94 -33.39 -0.50
N GLN A 6 12.83 -32.66 -0.42
CA GLN A 6 12.38 -32.09 0.86
C GLN A 6 12.09 -33.23 1.84
N MET A 7 12.80 -33.23 2.96
CA MET A 7 12.59 -34.22 4.02
C MET A 7 11.23 -33.99 4.66
N LYS A 8 10.39 -35.03 4.67
CA LYS A 8 9.10 -35.03 5.36
C LYS A 8 9.22 -35.83 6.65
N LYS A 9 8.65 -35.32 7.75
CA LYS A 9 8.56 -36.02 9.03
C LYS A 9 7.10 -36.22 9.39
N TRP A 10 6.81 -37.36 10.01
CA TRP A 10 5.48 -37.62 10.57
C TRP A 10 5.20 -36.69 11.75
N ASP A 11 4.19 -35.83 11.63
CA ASP A 11 3.69 -35.05 12.76
C ASP A 11 2.70 -35.91 13.56
N ARG A 12 3.12 -36.33 14.76
CA ARG A 12 2.34 -37.21 15.66
C ARG A 12 0.99 -36.60 16.03
N LYS A 13 0.88 -35.27 16.10
CA LYS A 13 -0.34 -34.55 16.47
C LYS A 13 -1.29 -34.42 15.28
N LYS A 14 -0.75 -34.02 14.12
CA LYS A 14 -1.55 -33.83 12.89
C LYS A 14 -1.76 -35.12 12.10
N LYS A 15 -1.15 -36.24 12.52
CA LYS A 15 -1.19 -37.57 11.89
C LYS A 15 -0.99 -37.51 10.37
N LYS A 16 -0.04 -36.67 9.94
CA LYS A 16 0.31 -36.51 8.53
C LYS A 16 1.79 -36.20 8.37
N MET A 17 2.32 -36.48 7.18
CA MET A 17 3.67 -36.07 6.80
C MET A 17 3.71 -34.55 6.61
N VAL A 18 4.60 -33.87 7.34
CA VAL A 18 4.84 -32.43 7.24
C VAL A 18 6.26 -32.20 6.75
N GLY A 19 6.44 -31.23 5.84
CA GLY A 19 7.76 -30.82 5.37
C GLY A 19 8.58 -30.20 6.50
N VAL A 20 9.80 -30.69 6.70
CA VAL A 20 10.74 -30.11 7.66
C VAL A 20 11.64 -29.15 6.91
N GLU A 21 11.58 -27.87 7.27
CA GLU A 21 12.51 -26.89 6.74
C GLU A 21 13.91 -27.18 7.26
N SER A 22 14.88 -27.31 6.34
CA SER A 22 16.28 -27.43 6.70
C SER A 22 16.76 -26.08 7.26
N LYS A 23 17.46 -26.09 8.40
CA LYS A 23 18.15 -24.89 8.95
C LYS A 23 19.15 -24.25 7.97
N LYS A 24 19.56 -25.00 6.95
CA LYS A 24 20.48 -24.62 5.88
C LYS A 24 19.77 -24.24 4.56
N ALA A 25 18.43 -24.28 4.52
CA ALA A 25 17.67 -23.87 3.35
C ALA A 25 18.00 -22.41 3.00
N GLY A 26 18.29 -22.16 1.72
CA GLY A 26 18.63 -20.83 1.23
C GLY A 26 19.97 -20.28 1.72
N LYS A 27 20.89 -21.13 2.21
CA LYS A 27 22.26 -20.74 2.58
C LYS A 27 23.28 -21.49 1.71
N ILE A 28 24.41 -20.85 1.43
CA ILE A 28 25.54 -21.39 0.67
C ILE A 28 26.76 -21.40 1.60
N ARG A 29 27.59 -22.44 1.51
CA ARG A 29 28.84 -22.54 2.25
C ARG A 29 29.93 -21.76 1.50
N THR A 30 30.61 -20.84 2.19
CA THR A 30 31.76 -20.10 1.64
C THR A 30 33.03 -20.93 1.69
N GLU A 31 34.07 -20.50 0.99
CA GLU A 31 35.41 -21.09 1.02
C GLU A 31 35.98 -21.17 2.44
N SER A 32 35.67 -20.17 3.28
CA SER A 32 35.97 -20.13 4.71
C SER A 32 35.10 -21.06 5.58
N GLY A 33 34.21 -21.86 4.98
CA GLY A 33 33.33 -22.82 5.66
C GLY A 33 32.09 -22.24 6.33
N LYS A 34 31.92 -20.91 6.33
CA LYS A 34 30.76 -20.22 6.93
C LYS A 34 29.52 -20.36 6.03
N TRP A 35 28.33 -20.45 6.64
CA TRP A 35 27.06 -20.46 5.90
C TRP A 35 26.53 -19.04 5.78
N ILE A 36 26.47 -18.52 4.56
CA ILE A 36 25.89 -17.21 4.27
C ILE A 36 24.57 -17.43 3.51
N PRO A 37 23.53 -16.61 3.74
CA PRO A 37 22.34 -16.61 2.89
C PRO A 37 22.70 -16.52 1.42
N ALA A 38 22.09 -17.37 0.58
CA ALA A 38 22.22 -17.32 -0.88
C ALA A 38 21.83 -15.94 -1.44
N THR A 39 21.03 -15.20 -0.67
CA THR A 39 20.63 -13.83 -0.97
C THR A 39 21.80 -12.88 -1.17
N TYR A 40 22.93 -13.10 -0.50
CA TYR A 40 24.12 -12.25 -0.59
C TYR A 40 24.84 -12.35 -1.93
N LYS A 41 24.80 -13.53 -2.58
CA LYS A 41 25.37 -13.73 -3.93
C LYS A 41 24.34 -13.59 -5.05
N SER A 42 23.05 -13.61 -4.74
CA SER A 42 22.03 -13.29 -5.73
C SER A 42 21.99 -11.78 -5.90
N ASP A 43 22.08 -11.32 -7.14
CA ASP A 43 21.94 -9.94 -7.66
C ASP A 43 20.60 -9.24 -7.32
N ARG A 44 20.10 -9.39 -6.08
CA ARG A 44 18.81 -8.85 -5.63
C ARG A 44 18.87 -7.34 -5.48
N TYR A 45 20.01 -6.81 -5.06
CA TYR A 45 20.20 -5.36 -4.97
C TYR A 45 20.23 -4.74 -6.35
N THR A 46 20.97 -5.30 -7.30
CA THR A 46 20.99 -4.83 -8.70
C THR A 46 19.62 -4.96 -9.34
N GLN A 47 18.91 -6.08 -9.17
CA GLN A 47 17.52 -6.22 -9.64
C GLN A 47 16.54 -5.24 -8.99
N TRP A 48 16.70 -4.93 -7.70
CA TRP A 48 15.87 -3.93 -7.03
C TRP A 48 16.18 -2.52 -7.56
N LYS A 49 17.47 -2.21 -7.73
CA LYS A 49 17.96 -0.95 -8.26
C LYS A 49 17.43 -0.68 -9.68
N GLU A 50 17.52 -1.67 -10.57
CA GLU A 50 16.94 -1.63 -11.92
C GLU A 50 15.43 -1.39 -11.90
N LYS A 51 14.70 -2.09 -11.02
CA LYS A 51 13.25 -1.94 -10.90
C LYS A 51 12.82 -0.59 -10.32
N SER A 52 13.62 -0.05 -9.41
CA SER A 52 13.32 1.22 -8.75
C SER A 52 13.84 2.43 -9.52
N LYS A 53 14.60 2.26 -10.62
CA LYS A 53 15.11 3.34 -11.49
C LYS A 53 15.80 4.50 -10.73
N ILE A 54 16.39 4.21 -9.58
CA ILE A 54 16.96 5.24 -8.67
C ILE A 54 18.16 5.96 -9.30
N ASP A 55 18.88 5.30 -10.22
CA ASP A 55 19.99 5.92 -10.97
C ASP A 55 19.51 6.83 -12.11
N GLU A 56 18.31 6.62 -12.66
CA GLU A 56 17.75 7.49 -13.70
C GLU A 56 17.37 8.86 -13.12
N ASP A 57 16.77 8.89 -11.91
CA ASP A 57 16.41 10.14 -11.21
C ASP A 57 17.63 10.98 -10.79
N ASN A 58 18.83 10.39 -10.63
CA ASN A 58 20.05 11.15 -10.29
C ASN A 58 20.75 11.77 -11.51
N ASN A 59 20.55 11.23 -12.72
CA ASN A 59 21.11 11.80 -13.95
C ASN A 59 20.18 12.86 -14.59
N ASP A 60 18.92 12.95 -14.19
CA ASP A 60 17.95 13.91 -14.75
C ASP A 60 18.16 15.37 -14.25
N TYR A 61 19.04 15.59 -13.25
CA TYR A 61 19.40 16.94 -12.79
C TYR A 61 20.46 17.64 -13.67
N SER A 62 20.87 17.06 -14.81
CA SER A 62 21.86 17.69 -15.71
C SER A 62 21.48 17.67 -17.19
N GLN A 63 20.20 17.48 -17.53
CA GLN A 63 19.76 17.58 -18.93
C GLN A 63 18.38 18.23 -19.08
N GLU A 64 18.19 19.40 -18.47
CA GLU A 64 17.19 20.35 -18.95
C GLU A 64 17.72 21.07 -20.19
N GLU A 65 17.67 20.40 -21.35
CA GLU A 65 17.28 21.09 -22.58
C GLU A 65 17.04 20.08 -23.70
N ASN A 66 15.83 20.18 -24.24
CA ASN A 66 15.48 19.92 -25.64
C ASN A 66 14.93 18.52 -26.01
N ASN A 67 13.74 18.60 -26.60
CA ASN A 67 13.02 17.60 -27.39
C ASN A 67 12.19 16.56 -26.62
N ASN A 68 10.86 16.75 -26.60
CA ASN A 68 9.98 16.13 -27.60
C ASN A 68 8.51 16.21 -27.14
N GLU A 69 7.84 17.32 -27.45
CA GLU A 69 6.41 17.26 -27.73
C GLU A 69 6.23 16.28 -28.90
N LYS A 70 5.42 15.21 -28.78
CA LYS A 70 4.27 14.86 -29.66
C LYS A 70 3.58 13.58 -29.15
N PHE A 71 2.24 13.62 -29.16
CA PHE A 71 1.26 12.52 -28.98
C PHE A 71 0.82 12.16 -27.56
N GLY A 72 -0.14 12.95 -27.06
CA GLY A 72 -1.07 12.50 -26.01
C GLY A 72 -1.76 13.67 -25.35
N GLY A 73 -2.97 14.05 -25.80
CA GLY A 73 -3.82 14.98 -25.07
C GLY A 73 -4.00 14.54 -23.60
N PRO A 74 -4.52 15.41 -22.71
CA PRO A 74 -4.53 15.15 -21.28
C PRO A 74 -5.20 13.79 -21.01
N ILE A 75 -4.38 12.79 -20.68
CA ILE A 75 -4.84 11.46 -20.32
C ILE A 75 -5.74 11.68 -19.11
N GLN A 76 -7.06 11.62 -19.33
CA GLN A 76 -8.02 11.67 -18.25
C GLN A 76 -7.67 10.53 -17.32
N LYS A 77 -7.04 10.85 -16.19
CA LYS A 77 -6.51 9.88 -15.23
C LYS A 77 -7.67 9.00 -14.80
N ARG A 78 -7.78 7.82 -15.42
CA ARG A 78 -8.81 6.83 -15.13
C ARG A 78 -8.72 6.54 -13.65
N GLN A 79 -9.81 6.81 -12.93
CA GLN A 79 -9.86 6.54 -11.50
C GLN A 79 -9.53 5.06 -11.29
N PRO A 80 -8.63 4.72 -10.35
CA PRO A 80 -8.24 3.34 -10.13
C PRO A 80 -9.48 2.49 -9.84
N HIS A 81 -9.70 1.42 -10.61
CA HIS A 81 -10.89 0.57 -10.43
C HIS A 81 -10.78 -0.33 -9.20
N THR A 82 -9.56 -0.76 -8.86
CA THR A 82 -9.31 -1.71 -7.77
C THR A 82 -9.42 -1.06 -6.40
N HIS A 83 -9.87 -1.85 -5.42
CA HIS A 83 -10.03 -1.40 -4.04
C HIS A 83 -8.69 -0.91 -3.43
N TRP A 84 -7.59 -1.62 -3.67
CA TRP A 84 -6.27 -1.24 -3.16
C TRP A 84 -5.72 0.03 -3.79
N ALA A 85 -5.90 0.22 -5.11
CA ALA A 85 -5.42 1.43 -5.75
C ALA A 85 -6.22 2.67 -5.30
N LYS A 86 -7.53 2.54 -5.08
CA LYS A 86 -8.36 3.59 -4.42
C LYS A 86 -7.89 3.88 -2.99
N HIS A 87 -7.51 2.85 -2.23
CA HIS A 87 -6.98 3.02 -0.88
C HIS A 87 -5.66 3.81 -0.89
N ASN A 88 -4.72 3.43 -1.75
CA ASN A 88 -3.41 4.08 -1.86
C ASN A 88 -3.54 5.54 -2.31
N GLU A 89 -4.42 5.82 -3.27
CA GLU A 89 -4.71 7.20 -3.69
C GLU A 89 -5.29 8.04 -2.55
N LYS A 90 -6.16 7.45 -1.72
CA LYS A 90 -6.73 8.10 -0.53
C LYS A 90 -5.67 8.38 0.55
N VAL A 91 -4.73 7.45 0.76
CA VAL A 91 -3.62 7.64 1.71
C VAL A 91 -2.72 8.77 1.24
N ARG A 92 -2.32 8.79 -0.04
CA ARG A 92 -1.50 9.86 -0.63
C ARG A 92 -2.16 11.23 -0.48
N LYS A 93 -3.46 11.33 -0.78
CA LYS A 93 -4.24 12.58 -0.61
C LYS A 93 -4.37 13.04 0.84
N LYS A 94 -4.24 12.13 1.83
CA LYS A 94 -4.29 12.49 3.26
C LYS A 94 -2.96 13.00 3.80
N GLN A 95 -1.84 12.57 3.21
CA GLN A 95 -0.50 12.98 3.63
C GLN A 95 -0.18 14.42 3.19
N VAL A 96 -0.67 14.83 2.02
CA VAL A 96 -0.50 16.20 1.49
C VAL A 96 -1.61 17.12 2.00
N LYS A 97 -1.65 17.37 3.32
CA LYS A 97 -2.55 18.39 3.88
C LYS A 97 -1.73 19.61 4.25
N SER A 98 -1.99 20.72 3.55
CA SER A 98 -1.56 22.04 3.99
C SER A 98 -2.25 22.39 5.31
N GLU A 99 -1.52 23.03 6.22
CA GLU A 99 -2.07 23.47 7.51
C GLU A 99 -3.22 24.49 7.33
N LEU A 100 -3.13 25.29 6.26
CA LEU A 100 -4.20 26.20 5.84
C LEU A 100 -5.18 25.49 4.90
N LYS A 101 -6.47 25.66 5.18
CA LYS A 101 -7.57 25.12 4.35
C LYS A 101 -7.87 26.03 3.18
N SER A 102 -8.10 25.43 2.01
CA SER A 102 -8.61 26.15 0.85
C SER A 102 -10.05 26.65 1.08
N ALA A 103 -10.43 27.76 0.43
CA ALA A 103 -11.76 28.36 0.52
C ALA A 103 -12.88 27.35 0.21
N ASP A 104 -12.68 26.49 -0.79
CA ASP A 104 -13.63 25.45 -1.17
C ASP A 104 -13.83 24.40 -0.07
N GLU A 105 -12.76 24.05 0.65
CA GLU A 105 -12.83 23.12 1.78
C GLU A 105 -13.63 23.72 2.93
N ILE A 106 -13.44 25.02 3.20
CA ILE A 106 -14.19 25.77 4.22
C ILE A 106 -15.67 25.81 3.84
N LEU A 107 -16.01 26.12 2.59
CA LEU A 107 -17.40 26.13 2.11
C LEU A 107 -18.04 24.73 2.21
N LYS A 108 -17.31 23.68 1.83
CA LYS A 108 -17.76 22.29 1.96
C LYS A 108 -18.01 21.92 3.42
N ALA A 109 -17.10 22.27 4.33
CA ALA A 109 -17.24 22.03 5.75
C ALA A 109 -18.48 22.75 6.31
N ARG A 110 -18.73 24.00 5.91
CA ARG A 110 -19.94 24.76 6.30
C ARG A 110 -21.23 24.08 5.83
N LYS A 111 -21.29 23.65 4.56
CA LYS A 111 -22.45 22.92 4.01
C LYS A 111 -22.73 21.62 4.77
N ILE A 112 -21.68 20.85 5.10
CA ILE A 112 -21.80 19.61 5.87
C ILE A 112 -22.29 19.90 7.30
N ALA A 113 -21.73 20.91 7.97
CA ALA A 113 -22.14 21.31 9.31
C ALA A 113 -23.61 21.76 9.35
N ALA A 114 -24.06 22.55 8.38
CA ALA A 114 -25.45 22.97 8.25
C ALA A 114 -26.40 21.77 8.08
N ARG A 115 -26.06 20.83 7.19
CA ARG A 115 -26.82 19.59 6.98
C ARG A 115 -26.89 18.75 8.25
N ASN A 116 -25.76 18.56 8.94
CA ASN A 116 -25.69 17.78 10.18
C ASN A 116 -26.53 18.42 11.30
N LYS A 117 -26.48 19.75 11.44
CA LYS A 117 -27.33 20.49 12.38
C LYS A 117 -28.81 20.25 12.10
N HIS A 118 -29.23 20.38 10.84
CA HIS A 118 -30.61 20.13 10.44
C HIS A 118 -31.07 18.69 10.74
N GLN A 119 -30.25 17.69 10.41
CA GLN A 119 -30.56 16.28 10.72
C GLN A 119 -30.63 16.01 12.23
N ASN A 120 -29.72 16.56 13.02
CA ASN A 120 -29.71 16.40 14.47
C ASN A 120 -30.93 17.07 15.12
N MET A 121 -31.38 18.22 14.61
CA MET A 121 -32.62 18.87 15.06
C MET A 121 -33.86 18.02 14.76
N ARG A 122 -33.92 17.37 13.59
CA ARG A 122 -35.01 16.43 13.25
C ARG A 122 -35.05 15.21 14.19
N LYS A 123 -33.89 14.66 14.54
CA LYS A 123 -33.78 13.54 15.50
C LYS A 123 -34.25 13.93 16.91
N LYS A 124 -33.90 15.13 17.39
CA LYS A 124 -34.37 15.65 18.69
C LYS A 124 -35.89 15.83 18.74
N LYS A 125 -36.52 16.29 17.65
CA LYS A 125 -37.99 16.39 17.56
C LYS A 125 -38.67 15.01 17.59
N LYS A 126 -38.10 14.00 16.93
CA LYS A 126 -38.68 12.64 16.88
C LYS A 126 -38.58 11.87 18.20
N GLY A 127 -37.60 12.20 19.06
CA GLY A 127 -37.41 11.57 20.38
C GLY A 127 -38.29 12.11 21.51
N LYS A 128 -38.88 13.32 21.36
CA LYS A 128 -39.75 13.93 22.39
C LYS A 128 -41.20 13.43 22.36
N GLY A 129 -41.64 12.75 21.31
CA GLY A 129 -43.05 12.33 21.12
C GLY A 129 -43.44 10.94 21.64
N ARG A 130 -42.55 10.17 22.30
CA ARG A 130 -42.83 8.77 22.72
C ARG A 130 -42.65 8.49 24.22
N ARG A 131 -42.67 9.51 25.09
CA ARG A 131 -42.54 9.33 26.56
C ARG A 131 -43.78 9.80 27.35
N GLY A 132 -44.96 9.73 26.76
CA GLY A 132 -46.21 10.13 27.42
C GLY A 132 -47.37 9.27 26.98
N ASN A 133 -47.35 7.97 27.30
CA ASN A 133 -48.59 7.22 27.55
C ASN A 133 -48.28 6.00 28.42
N LYS A 134 -48.34 6.17 29.73
CA LYS A 134 -48.47 5.08 30.69
C LYS A 134 -49.06 5.65 31.99
N LYS A 135 -50.38 5.80 31.99
CA LYS A 135 -51.25 5.70 33.17
C LYS A 135 -52.67 5.47 32.69
#